data_AF-A0A960SHN5-F1
#
_entry.id   AF-A0A960SHN5-F1
#
_cell.length_a   1.000
_cell.length_b   1.000
_cell.length_c   1.000
_cell.angle_alpha   90.00
_cell.angle_beta   90.00
_cell.angle_gamma   90.00
#
_symmetry.space_group_name_H-M   'P 1'
#
loop_
_entity.id
_entity.type
_entity.pdbx_description
1 polymer ?
#
loop_
_entity_poly.entity_id
_entity_poly.type
_entity_poly.pdbx_seq_one_letter_code
_entity_poly.pdbx_strand_id
1 'polypeptide(L)'
;CEVFIPYTMSTYGNPNPGLHLGPANAKQAYNGARTLRNMIYIGPPQLDAFTDPSFSMSDFIVGPAKYDLLGQINQEWPIIYWDLGPDATPDSPTFGQGLNDDGNESFKIGTLIPRPTPGKNHRKQLTEVESIAFNSQSFIFDNLLVVNMGWRSDKVDTWLNTEANDVGWDEIPDLTEENWNLYSGRATFRPIESEIFGYGGVLNWPHKLIKLPSGMDIAFHYNETENFVPAATRIDQFRKPLPSPEGLSKDYGVTFFLFDNKVVSRFNWYDAYLGYATANLTGVFNQTIGRVFTHWGNLNRDIQAADANGDGVIDQSFLDEIPSEIEGEEESDEAKIARVIPNFDKAIAARASIAPYLTDDLKDSYNFRLNLDGSVNTQAAGNVADTQDIRAKGFEWELTMNPTRSWRVSLNFADTETVTTNVGPGMTKLFNETWLPHLALYGDLDWNNPAGPVTGNTTAEQVNIDVLEFLEQKAQEGRPTLEQRRYRVNFVTNYRFAEGFLQGFSVGGAARWQSHNAVGYPLIPNDDNLVIPDIANPWYNEEVFNADLSFGYRRKLTDKINWTIQLNLRNVNNLDSDELSTVRRQPNGRV
;
A
#
# COMPACT_ATOMS: atom_id res chain seq x y z
N CYS A 1 6.91 13.17 -21.14
CA CYS A 1 5.77 13.61 -20.33
C CYS A 1 4.67 12.57 -20.44
N GLU A 2 4.26 11.99 -19.31
CA GLU A 2 3.17 11.03 -19.22
C GLU A 2 1.88 11.77 -18.84
N VAL A 3 0.77 11.41 -19.48
CA VAL A 3 -0.55 12.02 -19.25
C VAL A 3 -1.57 10.91 -19.06
N PHE A 4 -2.31 10.96 -17.95
CA PHE A 4 -3.40 10.05 -17.64
C PHE A 4 -4.66 10.87 -17.33
N ILE A 5 -5.76 10.58 -18.03
CA ILE A 5 -7.04 11.22 -17.81
C ILE A 5 -8.11 10.12 -17.79
N PRO A 6 -8.73 9.82 -16.64
CA PRO A 6 -9.87 8.93 -16.61
C PRO A 6 -11.08 9.65 -17.17
N TYR A 7 -11.95 8.94 -17.90
CA TYR A 7 -13.24 9.46 -18.35
C TYR A 7 -14.38 8.60 -17.82
N THR A 8 -15.52 9.21 -17.51
CA THR A 8 -16.78 8.51 -17.24
C THR A 8 -17.89 9.06 -18.11
N MET A 9 -18.92 8.25 -18.36
CA MET A 9 -20.16 8.74 -18.96
C MET A 9 -20.97 9.47 -17.89
N SER A 10 -21.00 10.80 -17.99
CA SER A 10 -21.88 11.64 -17.17
C SER A 10 -23.08 12.10 -18.00
N THR A 11 -24.21 12.30 -17.33
CA THR A 11 -25.46 12.76 -17.95
C THR A 11 -25.59 14.27 -17.83
N TYR A 12 -25.82 14.94 -18.95
CA TYR A 12 -26.15 16.37 -19.05
C TYR A 12 -27.58 16.53 -19.56
N GLY A 13 -28.17 17.72 -19.53
CA GLY A 13 -29.57 17.84 -19.91
C GLY A 13 -30.20 19.19 -19.63
N ASN A 14 -31.46 19.32 -20.06
CA ASN A 14 -32.33 20.44 -19.68
C ASN A 14 -33.62 19.92 -19.02
N PRO A 15 -33.92 20.33 -17.78
CA PRO A 15 -33.05 21.11 -16.90
C PRO A 15 -31.84 20.28 -16.46
N ASN A 16 -30.84 20.94 -15.87
CA ASN A 16 -29.61 20.26 -15.49
C ASN A 16 -29.94 19.09 -14.53
N PRO A 17 -29.60 17.83 -14.86
CA PRO A 17 -29.90 16.67 -14.02
C PRO A 17 -29.40 16.81 -12.58
N GLY A 18 -28.31 17.56 -12.36
CA GLY A 18 -27.75 17.82 -11.03
C GLY A 18 -28.56 18.77 -10.16
N LEU A 19 -29.56 19.48 -10.72
CA LEU A 19 -30.44 20.38 -9.97
C LEU A 19 -31.74 19.70 -9.51
N HIS A 20 -32.18 18.64 -10.19
CA HIS A 20 -33.55 18.10 -10.02
C HIS A 20 -33.64 16.60 -9.76
N LEU A 21 -32.52 15.86 -9.79
CA LEU A 21 -32.52 14.40 -9.67
C LEU A 21 -31.64 13.84 -8.53
N GLY A 22 -31.14 14.68 -7.61
CA GLY A 22 -30.29 14.17 -6.54
C GLY A 22 -29.92 15.16 -5.42
N PRO A 23 -29.14 14.70 -4.42
CA PRO A 23 -28.67 15.50 -3.28
C PRO A 23 -27.72 16.63 -3.73
N ALA A 24 -27.35 17.56 -2.84
CA ALA A 24 -26.57 18.77 -3.18
C ALA A 24 -25.26 18.53 -3.97
N ASN A 25 -24.66 17.35 -3.87
CA ASN A 25 -23.46 16.96 -4.63
C ASN A 25 -23.76 16.47 -6.06
N ALA A 26 -25.02 16.31 -6.46
CA ALA A 26 -25.45 15.90 -7.80
C ALA A 26 -25.09 16.93 -8.88
N LYS A 27 -24.72 18.16 -8.50
CA LYS A 27 -24.18 19.19 -9.39
C LYS A 27 -22.79 18.85 -9.96
N GLN A 28 -22.03 17.97 -9.30
CA GLN A 28 -20.68 17.61 -9.76
C GLN A 28 -20.78 16.58 -10.87
N ALA A 29 -20.17 16.87 -12.03
CA ALA A 29 -19.93 15.84 -13.04
C ALA A 29 -18.99 14.75 -12.49
N TYR A 30 -19.02 13.54 -13.06
CA TYR A 30 -18.29 12.37 -12.54
C TYR A 30 -18.77 11.87 -11.16
N ASN A 31 -19.80 12.45 -10.53
CA ASN A 31 -20.40 11.90 -9.32
C ASN A 31 -21.34 10.72 -9.66
N GLY A 32 -21.53 9.79 -8.70
CA GLY A 32 -22.43 8.64 -8.82
C GLY A 32 -23.85 9.02 -9.22
N ALA A 33 -24.33 10.20 -8.84
CA ALA A 33 -25.64 10.74 -9.21
C ALA A 33 -25.80 11.05 -10.71
N ARG A 34 -24.70 11.35 -11.42
CA ARG A 34 -24.70 11.66 -12.87
C ARG A 34 -24.13 10.52 -13.72
N THR A 35 -23.66 9.45 -13.11
CA THR A 35 -22.97 8.37 -13.82
C THR A 35 -23.99 7.50 -14.56
N LEU A 36 -23.88 7.43 -15.89
CA LEU A 36 -24.69 6.52 -16.69
C LEU A 36 -24.08 5.12 -16.64
N ARG A 37 -24.86 4.11 -16.20
CA ARG A 37 -24.47 2.70 -16.29
C ARG A 37 -25.19 2.04 -17.46
N ASN A 38 -24.42 1.49 -18.38
CA ASN A 38 -24.96 0.69 -19.48
C ASN A 38 -25.18 -0.74 -18.99
N MET A 39 -26.44 -1.17 -18.90
CA MET A 39 -26.77 -2.58 -18.75
C MET A 39 -26.80 -3.22 -20.15
N ILE A 40 -25.82 -4.07 -20.42
CA ILE A 40 -25.68 -4.73 -21.73
C ILE A 40 -26.02 -6.20 -21.55
N TYR A 41 -27.04 -6.65 -22.27
CA TYR A 41 -27.37 -8.06 -22.36
C TYR A 41 -26.44 -8.72 -23.39
N ILE A 42 -25.56 -9.62 -22.97
CA ILE A 42 -24.56 -10.26 -23.85
C ILE A 42 -25.12 -11.63 -24.29
N GLY A 43 -25.85 -11.63 -25.40
CA GLY A 43 -26.29 -12.88 -26.03
C GLY A 43 -27.56 -12.71 -26.88
N PRO A 44 -27.92 -13.73 -27.67
CA PRO A 44 -29.25 -13.82 -28.24
C PRO A 44 -30.30 -13.90 -27.11
N PRO A 45 -31.52 -13.35 -27.31
CA PRO A 45 -32.59 -13.46 -26.32
C PRO A 45 -32.90 -14.94 -26.06
N GLN A 46 -32.72 -15.39 -24.81
CA GLN A 46 -32.98 -16.76 -24.37
C GLN A 46 -34.38 -16.82 -23.74
N LEU A 47 -35.41 -16.52 -24.53
CA LEU A 47 -36.79 -16.35 -24.04
C LEU A 47 -37.33 -17.60 -23.34
N ASP A 48 -36.84 -18.77 -23.76
CA ASP A 48 -37.27 -20.07 -23.23
C ASP A 48 -36.58 -20.44 -21.90
N ALA A 49 -35.49 -19.74 -21.52
CA ALA A 49 -34.71 -20.07 -20.32
C ALA A 49 -35.49 -20.00 -19.00
N PHE A 50 -36.59 -19.25 -18.99
CA PHE A 50 -37.44 -19.05 -17.80
C PHE A 50 -38.87 -19.56 -17.97
N THR A 51 -39.20 -20.11 -19.14
CA THR A 51 -40.54 -20.61 -19.45
C THR A 51 -40.55 -22.09 -19.84
N ASP A 52 -39.42 -22.65 -20.26
CA ASP A 52 -39.27 -24.07 -20.55
C ASP A 52 -38.59 -24.79 -19.35
N PRO A 53 -39.31 -25.65 -18.61
CA PRO A 53 -38.74 -26.40 -17.48
C PRO A 53 -37.69 -27.44 -17.89
N SER A 54 -37.51 -27.68 -19.19
CA SER A 54 -36.45 -28.54 -19.74
C SER A 54 -35.20 -27.77 -20.17
N PHE A 55 -35.23 -26.43 -20.12
CA PHE A 55 -34.06 -25.60 -20.41
C PHE A 55 -32.96 -25.81 -19.37
N SER A 56 -31.75 -26.08 -19.86
CA SER A 56 -30.58 -26.42 -19.06
C SER A 56 -29.42 -25.46 -19.32
N MET A 57 -28.40 -25.51 -18.46
CA MET A 57 -27.22 -24.65 -18.58
C MET A 57 -26.49 -24.83 -19.93
N SER A 58 -26.56 -26.02 -20.53
CA SER A 58 -25.97 -26.31 -21.84
C SER A 58 -26.71 -25.66 -23.01
N ASP A 59 -27.94 -25.18 -22.79
CA ASP A 59 -28.76 -24.54 -23.83
C ASP A 59 -28.47 -23.04 -23.95
N PHE A 60 -27.65 -22.47 -23.05
CA PHE A 60 -27.14 -21.11 -23.20
C PHE A 60 -26.20 -21.00 -24.41
N ILE A 61 -26.69 -20.35 -25.46
CA ILE A 61 -25.86 -19.98 -26.61
C ILE A 61 -25.24 -18.61 -26.35
N VAL A 62 -23.92 -18.59 -26.14
CA VAL A 62 -23.14 -17.34 -26.08
C VAL A 62 -22.53 -17.08 -27.46
N GLY A 63 -22.99 -16.04 -28.13
CA GLY A 63 -22.45 -15.59 -29.42
C GLY A 63 -21.77 -14.22 -29.31
N PRO A 64 -20.81 -13.89 -30.18
CA PRO A 64 -20.23 -12.55 -30.22
C PRO A 64 -21.29 -11.55 -30.68
N ALA A 65 -21.70 -10.65 -29.80
CA ALA A 65 -22.60 -9.57 -30.13
C ALA A 65 -21.82 -8.28 -30.40
N LYS A 66 -22.09 -7.64 -31.55
CA LYS A 66 -21.53 -6.33 -31.91
C LYS A 66 -22.45 -5.24 -31.35
N TYR A 67 -22.29 -4.88 -30.08
CA TYR A 67 -23.01 -3.74 -29.50
C TYR A 67 -22.19 -2.46 -29.69
N ASP A 68 -22.85 -1.40 -30.12
CA ASP A 68 -22.27 -0.07 -30.08
C ASP A 68 -22.40 0.50 -28.67
N LEU A 69 -21.40 0.21 -27.82
CA LEU A 69 -21.36 0.66 -26.43
C LEU A 69 -21.13 2.17 -26.29
N LEU A 70 -20.77 2.85 -27.38
CA LEU A 70 -20.45 4.27 -27.42
C LEU A 70 -21.46 5.08 -28.26
N GLY A 71 -22.38 4.43 -28.98
CA GLY A 71 -23.37 5.07 -29.85
C GLY A 71 -24.40 5.95 -29.13
N GLN A 72 -24.46 5.88 -27.80
CA GLN A 72 -25.30 6.74 -26.97
C GLN A 72 -24.65 8.10 -26.64
N ILE A 73 -23.37 8.29 -26.96
CA ILE A 73 -22.67 9.56 -26.75
C ILE A 73 -23.36 10.67 -27.54
N ASN A 74 -23.63 11.78 -26.87
CA ASN A 74 -24.31 12.96 -27.43
C ASN A 74 -25.73 12.71 -27.96
N GLN A 75 -26.31 11.53 -27.72
CA GLN A 75 -27.71 11.28 -28.06
C GLN A 75 -28.61 11.92 -27.01
N GLU A 76 -29.67 12.59 -27.46
CA GLU A 76 -30.70 13.14 -26.57
C GLU A 76 -31.77 12.08 -26.27
N TRP A 77 -32.03 11.89 -24.98
CA TRP A 77 -33.05 10.98 -24.46
C TRP A 77 -34.10 11.79 -23.72
N PRO A 78 -35.39 11.66 -24.06
CA PRO A 78 -36.44 12.30 -23.28
C PRO A 78 -36.52 11.63 -21.91
N ILE A 79 -36.60 12.44 -20.86
CA ILE A 79 -36.78 11.97 -19.48
C ILE A 79 -37.98 12.67 -18.84
N ILE A 80 -38.56 12.02 -17.84
CA ILE A 80 -39.53 12.63 -16.93
C ILE A 80 -38.80 12.84 -15.61
N TYR A 81 -38.88 14.05 -15.06
CA TYR A 81 -38.22 14.41 -13.80
C TYR A 81 -39.18 15.21 -12.91
N TRP A 82 -38.88 15.24 -11.60
CA TRP A 82 -39.58 16.06 -10.62
C TRP A 82 -38.93 17.45 -10.59
N ASP A 83 -39.64 18.47 -11.09
CA ASP A 83 -39.18 19.85 -11.06
C ASP A 83 -39.44 20.48 -9.70
N LEU A 84 -38.45 21.17 -9.15
CA LEU A 84 -38.47 21.76 -7.80
C LEU A 84 -38.88 23.24 -7.82
N GLY A 85 -39.33 23.76 -8.97
CA GLY A 85 -39.81 25.12 -9.10
C GLY A 85 -38.75 26.17 -9.46
N PRO A 86 -39.18 27.43 -9.71
CA PRO A 86 -38.29 28.53 -10.09
C PRO A 86 -37.42 29.08 -8.94
N ASP A 87 -37.75 28.74 -7.70
CA ASP A 87 -37.05 29.09 -6.46
C ASP A 87 -35.91 28.11 -6.12
N ALA A 88 -35.92 26.91 -6.71
CA ALA A 88 -34.82 25.95 -6.72
C ALA A 88 -33.63 26.46 -7.56
N THR A 89 -33.05 27.57 -7.10
CA THR A 89 -31.89 28.20 -7.70
C THR A 89 -30.59 27.66 -7.09
N PRO A 90 -29.48 27.68 -7.83
CA PRO A 90 -28.18 27.17 -7.34
C PRO A 90 -27.65 27.85 -6.08
N ASP A 91 -28.13 29.06 -5.77
CA ASP A 91 -27.74 29.86 -4.61
C ASP A 91 -28.73 29.75 -3.44
N SER A 92 -29.79 28.93 -3.57
CA SER A 92 -30.79 28.76 -2.51
C SER A 92 -30.19 28.02 -1.31
N PRO A 93 -30.34 28.53 -0.08
CA PRO A 93 -29.88 27.85 1.14
C PRO A 93 -30.59 26.50 1.38
N THR A 94 -31.73 26.23 0.74
CA THR A 94 -32.47 24.96 0.84
C THR A 94 -32.04 23.91 -0.20
N PHE A 95 -31.06 24.23 -1.06
CA PHE A 95 -30.66 23.37 -2.18
C PHE A 95 -30.17 21.99 -1.70
N GLY A 96 -30.88 20.93 -2.13
CA GLY A 96 -30.54 19.55 -1.82
C GLY A 96 -30.99 19.04 -0.45
N GLN A 97 -31.74 19.83 0.33
CA GLN A 97 -32.32 19.40 1.61
C GLN A 97 -33.68 18.70 1.48
N GLY A 98 -34.19 18.48 0.26
CA GLY A 98 -35.46 17.76 0.03
C GLY A 98 -36.70 18.46 0.60
N LEU A 99 -36.58 19.76 0.92
CA LEU A 99 -37.60 20.55 1.62
C LEU A 99 -37.87 21.87 0.88
N ASN A 100 -38.11 21.80 -0.42
CA ASN A 100 -39.00 22.77 -1.04
C ASN A 100 -40.35 22.05 -1.03
N ASP A 101 -41.23 22.47 -0.12
CA ASP A 101 -42.62 22.03 0.00
C ASP A 101 -43.47 23.31 -0.13
N ASP A 102 -43.13 24.14 -1.13
CA ASP A 102 -43.74 25.45 -1.37
C ASP A 102 -44.86 25.36 -2.42
N GLY A 103 -45.13 24.14 -2.92
CA GLY A 103 -46.30 23.80 -3.73
C GLY A 103 -46.16 24.16 -5.20
N ASN A 104 -44.93 24.44 -5.65
CA ASN A 104 -44.63 24.80 -7.03
C ASN A 104 -44.00 23.63 -7.85
N GLU A 105 -43.85 22.46 -7.22
CA GLU A 105 -43.17 21.29 -7.74
C GLU A 105 -44.08 20.48 -8.67
N SER A 106 -43.53 19.96 -9.78
CA SER A 106 -44.33 19.20 -10.75
C SER A 106 -43.50 18.27 -11.63
N PHE A 107 -44.11 17.20 -12.14
CA PHE A 107 -43.46 16.37 -13.16
C PHE A 107 -43.36 17.12 -14.50
N LYS A 108 -42.15 17.20 -15.05
CA LYS A 108 -41.88 17.82 -16.35
C LYS A 108 -41.09 16.87 -17.25
N ILE A 109 -41.13 17.16 -18.55
CA ILE A 109 -40.34 16.45 -19.56
C ILE A 109 -39.05 17.25 -19.81
N GLY A 110 -37.92 16.56 -19.74
CA GLY A 110 -36.60 17.11 -20.00
C GLY A 110 -35.82 16.25 -20.98
N THR A 111 -34.56 16.62 -21.19
CA THR A 111 -33.62 15.86 -22.02
C THR A 111 -32.43 15.40 -21.21
N LEU A 112 -31.93 14.21 -21.52
CA LEU A 112 -30.72 13.63 -20.98
C LEU A 112 -29.75 13.33 -22.12
N ILE A 113 -28.49 13.74 -21.97
CA ILE A 113 -27.44 13.68 -22.97
C ILE A 113 -26.20 13.04 -22.34
N PRO A 114 -25.87 11.78 -22.65
CA PRO A 114 -24.67 11.14 -22.17
C PRO A 114 -23.42 11.73 -22.81
N ARG A 115 -22.42 12.15 -22.02
CA ARG A 115 -21.14 12.64 -22.52
C ARG A 115 -19.96 12.08 -21.73
N PRO A 116 -18.86 11.69 -22.41
CA PRO A 116 -17.59 11.43 -21.75
C PRO A 116 -17.14 12.70 -21.04
N THR A 117 -16.95 12.61 -19.72
CA THR A 117 -16.46 13.71 -18.90
C THR A 117 -15.18 13.27 -18.20
N PRO A 118 -14.12 14.10 -18.22
CA PRO A 118 -12.91 13.80 -17.49
C PRO A 118 -13.20 13.68 -16.00
N GLY A 119 -12.59 12.69 -15.37
CA GLY A 119 -12.69 12.45 -13.94
C GLY A 119 -11.70 13.28 -13.13
N LYS A 120 -11.92 13.29 -11.81
CA LYS A 120 -11.11 14.06 -10.85
C LYS A 120 -9.69 13.50 -10.64
N ASN A 121 -9.41 12.27 -11.08
CA ASN A 121 -8.12 11.60 -10.93
C ASN A 121 -7.22 11.72 -12.18
N HIS A 122 -7.18 12.90 -12.79
CA HIS A 122 -6.27 13.20 -13.91
C HIS A 122 -4.85 13.45 -13.38
N ARG A 123 -3.84 13.10 -14.18
CA ARG A 123 -2.43 13.22 -13.81
C ARG A 123 -1.57 13.56 -15.02
N LYS A 124 -0.71 14.56 -14.86
CA LYS A 124 0.37 14.91 -15.79
C LYS A 124 1.69 14.81 -15.06
N GLN A 125 2.67 14.11 -15.65
CA GLN A 125 3.98 13.94 -15.04
C GLN A 125 5.13 14.06 -16.04
N LEU A 126 6.25 14.60 -15.56
CA LEU A 126 7.56 14.48 -16.19
C LEU A 126 8.57 14.07 -15.12
N THR A 127 9.47 13.16 -15.46
CA THR A 127 10.60 12.78 -14.62
C THR A 127 11.85 12.89 -15.48
N GLU A 128 12.80 13.69 -15.06
CA GLU A 128 14.13 13.82 -15.68
C GLU A 128 15.17 13.26 -14.72
N VAL A 129 16.11 12.48 -15.26
CA VAL A 129 17.16 11.82 -14.48
C VAL A 129 18.51 12.19 -15.09
N GLU A 130 19.35 12.83 -14.28
CA GLU A 130 20.75 13.12 -14.60
C GLU A 130 21.64 12.30 -13.68
N SER A 131 22.60 11.57 -14.24
CA SER A 131 23.48 10.68 -13.48
C SER A 131 24.93 10.84 -13.92
N ILE A 132 25.83 10.91 -12.97
CA ILE A 132 27.29 10.81 -13.18
C ILE A 132 27.87 9.73 -12.27
N ALA A 133 28.77 8.91 -12.80
CA ALA A 133 29.39 7.84 -12.04
C ALA A 133 30.90 7.77 -12.31
N PHE A 134 31.66 7.45 -11.26
CA PHE A 134 33.08 7.13 -11.30
C PHE A 134 33.31 5.78 -10.64
N ASN A 135 34.11 4.91 -11.29
CA ASN A 135 34.50 3.63 -10.72
C ASN A 135 36.01 3.43 -10.91
N SER A 136 36.66 2.88 -9.89
CA SER A 136 38.09 2.61 -9.87
C SER A 136 38.36 1.23 -9.28
N GLN A 137 39.37 0.56 -9.83
CA GLN A 137 39.96 -0.65 -9.27
C GLN A 137 41.48 -0.48 -9.25
N SER A 138 42.08 -0.68 -8.08
CA SER A 138 43.51 -0.49 -7.84
C SER A 138 44.14 -1.78 -7.33
N PHE A 139 45.28 -2.15 -7.91
CA PHE A 139 46.07 -3.31 -7.51
C PHE A 139 47.37 -2.82 -6.87
N ILE A 140 47.61 -3.19 -5.61
CA ILE A 140 48.70 -2.65 -4.79
C ILE A 140 49.58 -3.79 -4.29
N PHE A 141 50.91 -3.58 -4.32
CA PHE A 141 51.94 -4.52 -3.87
C PHE A 141 51.82 -5.93 -4.49
N ASP A 142 51.83 -6.02 -5.83
CA ASP A 142 51.68 -7.28 -6.57
C ASP A 142 50.40 -8.06 -6.20
N ASN A 143 49.26 -7.37 -6.23
CA ASN A 143 47.94 -7.92 -5.89
C ASN A 143 47.77 -8.33 -4.41
N LEU A 144 48.67 -7.94 -3.51
CA LEU A 144 48.45 -8.16 -2.08
C LEU A 144 47.15 -7.50 -1.61
N LEU A 145 46.91 -6.28 -2.06
CA LEU A 145 45.70 -5.53 -1.78
C LEU A 145 45.06 -5.12 -3.11
N VAL A 146 43.80 -5.50 -3.29
CA VAL A 146 42.96 -5.03 -4.40
C VAL A 146 41.85 -4.18 -3.80
N VAL A 147 41.73 -2.93 -4.24
CA VAL A 147 40.71 -1.99 -3.75
C VAL A 147 39.80 -1.58 -4.90
N ASN A 148 38.50 -1.60 -4.66
CA ASN A 148 37.47 -1.09 -5.55
C ASN A 148 36.80 0.12 -4.90
N MET A 149 36.56 1.16 -5.66
CA MET A 149 35.81 2.34 -5.24
C MET A 149 34.83 2.73 -6.33
N GLY A 150 33.63 3.10 -5.94
CA GLY A 150 32.59 3.61 -6.80
C GLY A 150 31.95 4.84 -6.16
N TRP A 151 31.73 5.88 -6.96
CA TRP A 151 30.95 7.05 -6.57
C TRP A 151 29.92 7.32 -7.67
N ARG A 152 28.70 7.68 -7.29
CA ARG A 152 27.65 8.07 -8.21
C ARG A 152 26.87 9.25 -7.63
N SER A 153 26.57 10.24 -8.46
CA SER A 153 25.63 11.30 -8.12
C SER A 153 24.48 11.22 -9.11
N ASP A 154 23.27 11.24 -8.58
CA ASP A 154 22.03 11.16 -9.32
C ASP A 154 21.14 12.33 -8.91
N LYS A 155 20.59 13.02 -9.91
CA LYS A 155 19.59 14.07 -9.73
C LYS A 155 18.33 13.67 -10.49
N VAL A 156 17.21 13.59 -9.79
CA VAL A 156 15.90 13.23 -10.31
C VAL A 156 14.93 14.36 -10.08
N ASP A 157 14.58 15.05 -11.15
CA ASP A 157 13.63 16.15 -11.14
C ASP A 157 12.26 15.62 -11.59
N THR A 158 11.25 15.75 -10.73
CA THR A 158 9.88 15.30 -11.04
C THR A 158 8.90 16.46 -11.00
N TRP A 159 8.14 16.63 -12.07
CA TRP A 159 6.99 17.52 -12.14
C TRP A 159 5.72 16.68 -12.14
N LEU A 160 4.76 17.01 -11.28
CA LEU A 160 3.48 16.31 -11.16
C LEU A 160 2.35 17.32 -11.01
N ASN A 161 1.37 17.27 -11.91
CA ASN A 161 0.13 18.04 -11.81
C ASN A 161 -1.08 17.10 -11.81
N THR A 162 -1.80 17.05 -10.70
CA THR A 162 -3.06 16.30 -10.53
C THR A 162 -4.26 17.22 -10.25
N GLU A 163 -4.09 18.53 -10.47
CA GLU A 163 -5.02 19.56 -10.00
C GLU A 163 -5.34 20.55 -11.10
N ALA A 164 -6.18 20.12 -12.03
CA ALA A 164 -6.85 21.05 -12.92
C ALA A 164 -7.89 21.88 -12.15
N ASN A 165 -8.11 23.11 -12.62
CA ASN A 165 -9.26 23.90 -12.17
C ASN A 165 -10.55 23.25 -12.67
N ASP A 166 -11.54 23.15 -11.81
CA ASP A 166 -12.90 22.82 -12.26
C ASP A 166 -13.52 24.07 -12.90
N VAL A 167 -14.10 23.91 -14.09
CA VAL A 167 -14.72 24.99 -14.86
C VAL A 167 -16.22 24.78 -15.02
N GLY A 168 -16.96 25.88 -14.97
CA GLY A 168 -18.41 25.90 -15.10
C GLY A 168 -19.15 25.27 -13.91
N TRP A 169 -20.47 25.28 -14.00
CA TRP A 169 -21.38 24.79 -12.95
C TRP A 169 -21.27 23.29 -12.68
N ASP A 170 -20.90 22.53 -13.69
CA ASP A 170 -20.80 21.08 -13.61
C ASP A 170 -19.49 20.60 -12.97
N GLU A 171 -18.64 21.53 -12.51
CA GLU A 171 -17.33 21.27 -11.91
C GLU A 171 -16.48 20.30 -12.77
N ILE A 172 -16.37 20.59 -14.07
CA ILE A 172 -15.61 19.74 -15.00
C ILE A 172 -14.14 20.18 -14.96
N PRO A 173 -13.17 19.27 -14.76
CA PRO A 173 -11.75 19.63 -14.81
C PRO A 173 -11.33 20.20 -16.17
N ASP A 174 -10.70 21.38 -16.18
CA ASP A 174 -10.10 22.00 -17.37
C ASP A 174 -8.69 21.44 -17.63
N LEU A 175 -8.63 20.49 -18.55
CA LEU A 175 -7.40 19.77 -18.92
C LEU A 175 -6.70 20.36 -20.15
N THR A 176 -6.97 21.62 -20.51
CA THR A 176 -6.26 22.32 -21.57
C THR A 176 -4.79 22.54 -21.20
N GLU A 177 -3.90 22.60 -22.20
CA GLU A 177 -2.45 22.80 -21.95
C GLU A 177 -2.16 24.15 -21.26
N GLU A 178 -3.04 25.14 -21.45
CA GLU A 178 -2.92 26.45 -20.81
C GLU A 178 -3.17 26.37 -19.30
N ASN A 179 -4.23 25.67 -18.87
CA ASN A 179 -4.65 25.62 -17.47
C ASN A 179 -4.10 24.40 -16.70
N TRP A 180 -3.75 23.32 -17.40
CA TRP A 180 -3.23 22.08 -16.83
C TRP A 180 -1.92 21.65 -17.51
N ASN A 181 -0.82 22.24 -17.03
CA ASN A 181 0.54 21.91 -17.45
C ASN A 181 1.46 21.67 -16.24
N LEU A 182 2.70 21.26 -16.51
CA LEU A 182 3.68 20.89 -15.49
C LEU A 182 4.33 22.09 -14.78
N TYR A 183 4.01 23.32 -15.19
CA TYR A 183 4.65 24.55 -14.73
C TYR A 183 3.65 25.58 -14.17
N SER A 184 2.35 25.24 -14.12
CA SER A 184 1.33 26.09 -13.51
C SER A 184 1.44 26.04 -11.99
N GLY A 185 0.92 27.04 -11.28
CA GLY A 185 1.06 27.16 -9.82
C GLY A 185 0.48 26.00 -8.98
N ARG A 186 -0.27 25.08 -9.61
CA ARG A 186 -0.80 23.85 -8.99
C ARG A 186 0.04 22.60 -9.32
N ALA A 187 0.99 22.71 -10.24
CA ALA A 187 1.96 21.65 -10.49
C ALA A 187 2.98 21.60 -9.37
N THR A 188 3.23 20.41 -8.85
CA THR A 188 4.29 20.19 -7.86
C THR A 188 5.60 19.87 -8.57
N PHE A 189 6.66 20.62 -8.24
CA PHE A 189 8.04 20.35 -8.66
C PHE A 189 8.82 19.72 -7.50
N ARG A 190 9.53 18.63 -7.78
CA ARG A 190 10.12 17.76 -6.77
C ARG A 190 11.52 17.30 -7.21
N PRO A 191 12.57 18.07 -6.87
CA PRO A 191 13.94 17.64 -7.09
C PRO A 191 14.38 16.65 -5.99
N ILE A 192 15.05 15.59 -6.38
CA ILE A 192 15.76 14.67 -5.49
C ILE A 192 17.19 14.59 -5.98
N GLU A 193 18.15 14.85 -5.11
CA GLU A 193 19.57 14.69 -5.40
C GLU A 193 20.17 13.75 -4.35
N SER A 194 20.95 12.78 -4.81
CA SER A 194 21.61 11.82 -3.93
C SER A 194 22.99 11.48 -4.47
N GLU A 195 23.95 11.41 -3.55
CA GLU A 195 25.26 10.85 -3.80
C GLU A 195 25.36 9.48 -3.14
N ILE A 196 25.97 8.53 -3.83
CA ILE A 196 26.22 7.17 -3.37
C ILE A 196 27.73 6.96 -3.42
N PHE A 197 28.29 6.43 -2.33
CA PHE A 197 29.66 5.94 -2.32
C PHE A 197 29.71 4.47 -1.93
N GLY A 198 30.58 3.72 -2.61
CA GLY A 198 30.85 2.33 -2.31
C GLY A 198 32.34 2.05 -2.37
N TYR A 199 32.85 1.30 -1.41
CA TYR A 199 34.24 0.89 -1.41
C TYR A 199 34.40 -0.50 -0.82
N GLY A 200 35.34 -1.25 -1.37
CA GLY A 200 35.65 -2.58 -0.89
C GLY A 200 37.05 -2.98 -1.26
N GLY A 201 37.54 -4.04 -0.66
CA GLY A 201 38.84 -4.56 -0.98
C GLY A 201 39.03 -6.01 -0.59
N VAL A 202 40.03 -6.61 -1.22
CA VAL A 202 40.51 -7.94 -0.92
C VAL A 202 41.97 -7.83 -0.50
N LEU A 203 42.28 -8.28 0.71
CA LEU A 203 43.62 -8.45 1.22
C LEU A 203 44.00 -9.92 1.11
N ASN A 204 44.88 -10.23 0.16
CA ASN A 204 45.46 -11.55 0.01
C ASN A 204 46.55 -11.81 1.06
N TRP A 205 46.97 -13.06 1.21
CA TRP A 205 48.02 -13.39 2.16
C TRP A 205 49.39 -12.84 1.72
N PRO A 206 50.20 -12.23 2.62
CA PRO A 206 51.49 -11.65 2.27
C PRO A 206 52.59 -12.72 2.15
N HIS A 207 52.54 -13.52 1.08
CA HIS A 207 53.47 -14.63 0.81
C HIS A 207 54.96 -14.26 0.84
N LYS A 208 55.29 -13.00 0.54
CA LYS A 208 56.67 -12.48 0.58
C LYS A 208 57.19 -12.29 2.01
N LEU A 209 56.29 -12.10 2.97
CA LEU A 209 56.62 -11.85 4.39
C LEU A 209 56.42 -13.09 5.24
N ILE A 210 55.31 -13.81 5.02
CA ILE A 210 54.92 -14.98 5.82
C ILE A 210 54.57 -16.12 4.88
N LYS A 211 55.35 -17.20 4.92
CA LYS A 211 55.11 -18.39 4.11
C LYS A 211 54.02 -19.25 4.75
N LEU A 212 53.04 -19.66 3.96
CA LEU A 212 52.10 -20.73 4.29
C LEU A 212 52.63 -22.07 3.77
N PRO A 213 52.11 -23.21 4.27
CA PRO A 213 52.33 -24.51 3.63
C PRO A 213 51.93 -24.48 2.16
N SER A 214 52.61 -25.30 1.34
CA SER A 214 52.38 -25.33 -0.11
C SER A 214 50.91 -25.61 -0.44
N GLY A 215 50.37 -24.86 -1.40
CA GLY A 215 49.00 -24.99 -1.88
C GLY A 215 47.94 -24.43 -0.93
N MET A 216 48.33 -23.64 0.08
CA MET A 216 47.41 -22.90 0.95
C MET A 216 47.48 -21.39 0.67
N ASP A 217 46.32 -20.74 0.70
CA ASP A 217 46.19 -19.27 0.63
C ASP A 217 44.99 -18.81 1.48
N ILE A 218 45.00 -17.55 1.87
CA ILE A 218 43.96 -16.89 2.67
C ILE A 218 43.71 -15.51 2.05
N ALA A 219 42.44 -15.19 1.82
CA ALA A 219 42.03 -13.85 1.40
C ALA A 219 41.00 -13.30 2.38
N PHE A 220 41.18 -12.06 2.82
CA PHE A 220 40.20 -11.32 3.57
C PHE A 220 39.48 -10.36 2.63
N HIS A 221 38.17 -10.22 2.77
CA HIS A 221 37.40 -9.25 2.00
C HIS A 221 36.58 -8.35 2.91
N TYR A 222 36.39 -7.11 2.47
CA TYR A 222 35.50 -6.12 3.07
C TYR A 222 34.83 -5.35 1.95
N ASN A 223 33.55 -5.02 2.11
CA ASN A 223 32.81 -4.18 1.20
C ASN A 223 31.77 -3.36 1.97
N GLU A 224 31.63 -2.10 1.60
CA GLU A 224 30.58 -1.21 2.05
C GLU A 224 29.97 -0.54 0.82
N THR A 225 28.67 -0.72 0.62
CA THR A 225 27.98 -0.17 -0.55
C THR A 225 26.69 0.50 -0.16
N GLU A 226 26.45 1.64 -0.78
CA GLU A 226 25.19 2.36 -0.70
C GLU A 226 24.39 2.16 -2.00
N ASN A 227 23.07 2.31 -1.92
CA ASN A 227 22.18 2.40 -3.06
C ASN A 227 20.97 3.28 -2.69
N PHE A 228 20.27 3.85 -3.64
CA PHE A 228 18.96 4.45 -3.38
C PHE A 228 18.03 4.23 -4.58
N VAL A 229 16.74 4.36 -4.33
CA VAL A 229 15.69 4.28 -5.36
C VAL A 229 14.98 5.62 -5.46
N PRO A 230 15.07 6.37 -6.56
CA PRO A 230 14.36 7.66 -6.65
C PRO A 230 12.85 7.46 -6.51
N ALA A 231 12.24 8.08 -5.49
CA ALA A 231 10.82 7.91 -5.16
C ALA A 231 10.06 9.23 -5.06
N ALA A 232 10.22 10.11 -6.04
CA ALA A 232 9.68 11.49 -6.06
C ALA A 232 8.15 11.62 -5.99
N THR A 233 7.40 10.54 -6.22
CA THR A 233 5.94 10.55 -6.16
C THR A 233 5.38 10.39 -4.75
N ARG A 234 6.19 9.98 -3.76
CA ARG A 234 5.77 9.79 -2.37
C ARG A 234 5.81 11.11 -1.61
N ILE A 235 4.74 11.42 -0.89
CA ILE A 235 4.62 12.65 -0.11
C ILE A 235 4.10 12.36 1.29
N ASP A 236 4.37 13.28 2.20
CA ASP A 236 3.69 13.34 3.48
C ASP A 236 2.29 13.97 3.34
N GLN A 237 1.58 14.12 4.45
CA GLN A 237 0.26 14.73 4.51
C GLN A 237 0.23 16.21 4.10
N PHE A 238 1.38 16.87 3.99
CA PHE A 238 1.54 18.27 3.59
C PHE A 238 2.04 18.43 2.15
N ARG A 239 2.03 17.35 1.36
CA ARG A 239 2.55 17.29 -0.02
C ARG A 239 4.07 17.52 -0.13
N LYS A 240 4.80 17.40 0.97
CA LYS A 240 6.26 17.50 0.96
C LYS A 240 6.84 16.15 0.55
N PRO A 241 7.88 16.11 -0.31
CA PRO A 241 8.52 14.85 -0.71
C PRO A 241 9.03 14.08 0.52
N LEU A 242 8.76 12.78 0.55
CA LEU A 242 9.40 11.90 1.54
C LEU A 242 10.85 11.57 1.09
N PRO A 243 11.76 11.30 2.04
CA PRO A 243 13.09 10.77 1.73
C PRO A 243 12.97 9.55 0.79
N SER A 244 13.91 9.36 -0.14
CA SER A 244 13.91 8.18 -1.02
C SER A 244 14.34 6.93 -0.23
N PRO A 245 13.93 5.70 -0.63
CA PRO A 245 14.47 4.50 -0.04
C PRO A 245 15.98 4.43 -0.26
N GLU A 246 16.72 4.18 0.81
CA GLU A 246 18.18 4.17 0.84
C GLU A 246 18.67 2.84 1.42
N GLY A 247 19.54 2.17 0.67
CA GLY A 247 20.16 0.90 1.04
C GLY A 247 21.61 1.11 1.45
N LEU A 248 22.01 0.52 2.57
CA LEU A 248 23.39 0.41 3.02
C LEU A 248 23.70 -1.07 3.26
N SER A 249 24.76 -1.61 2.67
CA SER A 249 25.24 -2.97 2.92
C SER A 249 26.68 -2.94 3.39
N LYS A 250 27.00 -3.73 4.40
CA LYS A 250 28.36 -3.98 4.87
C LYS A 250 28.59 -5.48 4.89
N ASP A 251 29.64 -5.92 4.21
CA ASP A 251 30.00 -7.32 4.05
C ASP A 251 31.48 -7.49 4.37
N TYR A 252 31.82 -8.50 5.17
CA TYR A 252 33.22 -8.84 5.42
C TYR A 252 33.38 -10.34 5.62
N GLY A 253 34.59 -10.82 5.36
CA GLY A 253 34.81 -12.24 5.48
C GLY A 253 36.22 -12.69 5.17
N VAL A 254 36.36 -14.01 5.19
CA VAL A 254 37.62 -14.70 4.95
C VAL A 254 37.37 -15.91 4.06
N THR A 255 38.26 -16.10 3.07
CA THR A 255 38.28 -17.26 2.20
C THR A 255 39.59 -18.01 2.40
N PHE A 256 39.49 -19.30 2.66
CA PHE A 256 40.60 -20.23 2.73
C PHE A 256 40.66 -21.04 1.44
N PHE A 257 41.83 -21.06 0.82
CA PHE A 257 42.15 -21.90 -0.32
C PHE A 257 43.15 -22.96 0.15
N LEU A 258 42.81 -24.23 0.03
CA LEU A 258 43.66 -25.32 0.52
C LEU A 258 43.90 -26.37 -0.57
N PHE A 259 45.08 -26.98 -0.53
CA PHE A 259 45.52 -28.05 -1.42
C PHE A 259 45.39 -27.70 -2.91
N ASP A 260 45.91 -26.53 -3.31
CA ASP A 260 45.85 -26.01 -4.69
C ASP A 260 44.40 -25.85 -5.18
N ASN A 261 43.57 -25.16 -4.39
CA ASN A 261 42.14 -24.92 -4.65
C ASN A 261 41.27 -26.19 -4.72
N LYS A 262 41.75 -27.34 -4.23
CA LYS A 262 40.90 -28.52 -4.08
C LYS A 262 39.87 -28.33 -2.98
N VAL A 263 40.14 -27.50 -1.98
CA VAL A 263 39.17 -27.11 -0.96
C VAL A 263 39.15 -25.59 -0.89
N VAL A 264 37.97 -24.99 -1.05
CA VAL A 264 37.73 -23.56 -0.89
C VAL A 264 36.63 -23.40 0.14
N SER A 265 36.93 -22.68 1.23
CA SER A 265 35.97 -22.40 2.30
C SER A 265 35.86 -20.90 2.50
N ARG A 266 34.68 -20.33 2.30
CA ARG A 266 34.39 -18.90 2.46
C ARG A 266 33.44 -18.68 3.63
N PHE A 267 33.78 -17.74 4.48
CA PHE A 267 32.97 -17.26 5.60
C PHE A 267 32.64 -15.80 5.32
N ASN A 268 31.36 -15.43 5.31
CA ASN A 268 30.88 -14.08 5.03
C ASN A 268 29.90 -13.64 6.13
N TRP A 269 30.07 -12.44 6.65
CA TRP A 269 29.12 -11.77 7.52
C TRP A 269 28.61 -10.54 6.82
N TYR A 270 27.31 -10.28 6.94
CA TYR A 270 26.68 -9.13 6.32
C TYR A 270 25.68 -8.44 7.24
N ASP A 271 25.56 -7.13 7.04
CA ASP A 271 24.55 -6.26 7.65
C ASP A 271 24.06 -5.30 6.57
N ALA A 272 22.81 -5.48 6.17
CA ALA A 272 22.12 -4.68 5.17
C ALA A 272 20.96 -3.94 5.81
N TYR A 273 20.83 -2.66 5.52
CA TYR A 273 19.79 -1.77 5.98
C TYR A 273 19.13 -1.10 4.78
N LEU A 274 17.82 -1.10 4.74
CA LEU A 274 17.00 -0.36 3.79
C LEU A 274 16.14 0.61 4.60
N GLY A 275 16.51 1.88 4.61
CA GLY A 275 15.77 2.96 5.24
C GLY A 275 14.69 3.54 4.31
N TYR A 276 13.65 4.11 4.90
CA TYR A 276 12.59 4.84 4.18
C TYR A 276 11.90 4.04 3.06
N ALA A 277 11.85 2.72 3.17
CA ALA A 277 11.05 1.88 2.29
C ALA A 277 9.57 2.27 2.43
N THR A 278 8.76 2.15 1.37
CA THR A 278 7.34 2.48 1.46
C THR A 278 6.62 1.50 2.37
N ALA A 279 5.93 2.00 3.39
CA ALA A 279 4.90 1.24 4.09
C ALA A 279 3.60 1.30 3.29
N ASN A 280 2.92 0.17 3.10
CA ASN A 280 1.69 0.11 2.32
C ASN A 280 0.51 0.64 3.15
N LEU A 281 0.50 1.94 3.44
CA LEU A 281 -0.46 2.59 4.33
C LEU A 281 -1.18 3.77 3.65
N THR A 282 -0.96 4.03 2.36
CA THR A 282 -1.50 5.22 1.67
C THR A 282 -3.02 5.36 1.78
N GLY A 283 -3.76 4.26 1.64
CA GLY A 283 -5.22 4.26 1.73
C GLY A 283 -5.69 4.63 3.14
N VAL A 284 -5.25 3.86 4.13
CA VAL A 284 -5.58 4.09 5.54
C VAL A 284 -5.10 5.45 6.04
N PHE A 285 -3.96 5.96 5.57
CA PHE A 285 -3.42 7.25 6.00
C PHE A 285 -4.26 8.43 5.53
N ASN A 286 -4.58 8.48 4.23
CA ASN A 286 -5.50 9.49 3.70
C ASN A 286 -6.88 9.39 4.35
N GLN A 287 -7.38 8.18 4.57
CA GLN A 287 -8.67 7.97 5.22
C GLN A 287 -8.67 8.47 6.67
N THR A 288 -7.62 8.17 7.43
CA THR A 288 -7.49 8.56 8.84
C THR A 288 -7.39 10.07 8.99
N ILE A 289 -6.68 10.76 8.08
CA ILE A 289 -6.64 12.24 8.05
C ILE A 289 -7.98 12.82 7.62
N GLY A 290 -8.59 12.27 6.57
CA GLY A 290 -9.94 12.66 6.13
C GLY A 290 -10.97 12.57 7.26
N ARG A 291 -10.85 11.56 8.12
CA ARG A 291 -11.69 11.40 9.31
C ARG A 291 -11.49 12.47 10.36
N VAL A 292 -10.29 13.03 10.49
CA VAL A 292 -10.09 14.19 11.37
C VAL A 292 -10.93 15.38 10.88
N PHE A 293 -10.91 15.62 9.57
CA PHE A 293 -11.74 16.65 8.95
C PHE A 293 -13.24 16.35 9.10
N THR A 294 -13.69 15.15 8.75
CA THR A 294 -15.10 14.76 8.86
C THR A 294 -15.61 14.90 10.29
N HIS A 295 -14.85 14.41 11.28
CA HIS A 295 -15.26 14.51 12.68
C HIS A 295 -15.34 15.96 13.15
N TRP A 296 -14.33 16.78 12.82
CA TRP A 296 -14.38 18.22 13.10
C TRP A 296 -15.58 18.90 12.40
N GLY A 297 -15.90 18.50 11.17
CA GLY A 297 -17.05 19.02 10.42
C GLY A 297 -18.39 18.64 11.03
N ASN A 298 -18.55 17.39 11.50
CA ASN A 298 -19.77 16.96 12.18
C ASN A 298 -19.97 17.73 13.49
N LEU A 299 -18.89 17.88 14.27
CA LEU A 299 -18.90 18.73 15.47
C LEU A 299 -19.26 20.18 15.13
N ASN A 300 -18.67 20.74 14.07
CA ASN A 300 -18.91 22.11 13.66
C ASN A 300 -20.35 22.34 13.19
N ARG A 301 -20.91 21.42 12.40
CA ARG A 301 -22.30 21.44 11.93
C ARG A 301 -23.28 21.45 13.10
N ASP A 302 -23.13 20.53 14.04
CA ASP A 302 -24.07 20.42 15.17
C ASP A 302 -23.98 21.63 16.10
N ILE A 303 -22.76 22.17 16.30
CA ILE A 303 -22.56 23.40 17.07
C ILE A 303 -23.24 24.59 16.37
N GLN A 304 -23.02 24.77 15.06
CA GLN A 304 -23.61 25.88 14.31
C GLN A 304 -25.14 25.77 14.16
N ALA A 305 -25.68 24.55 14.16
CA ALA A 305 -27.13 24.36 14.13
C ALA A 305 -27.80 24.89 15.39
N ALA A 306 -27.18 24.71 16.56
CA ALA A 306 -27.74 25.15 17.85
C ALA A 306 -27.25 26.53 18.31
N ASP A 307 -26.07 26.99 17.88
CA ASP A 307 -25.47 28.30 18.19
C ASP A 307 -24.77 28.84 16.93
N ALA A 308 -25.57 29.42 16.03
CA ALA A 308 -25.08 29.95 14.76
C ALA A 308 -24.26 31.24 14.95
N ASN A 309 -24.53 31.97 16.02
CA ASN A 309 -23.89 33.25 16.31
C ASN A 309 -22.53 33.09 17.05
N GLY A 310 -22.31 31.94 17.68
CA GLY A 310 -21.07 31.53 18.33
C GLY A 310 -20.81 32.17 19.70
N ASP A 311 -21.86 32.63 20.40
CA ASP A 311 -21.74 33.26 21.72
C ASP A 311 -21.77 32.25 22.90
N GLY A 312 -21.96 30.96 22.60
CA GLY A 312 -22.03 29.89 23.58
C GLY A 312 -23.41 29.73 24.22
N VAL A 313 -24.43 30.43 23.69
CA VAL A 313 -25.82 30.31 24.09
C VAL A 313 -26.61 29.68 22.93
N ILE A 314 -27.46 28.71 23.25
CA ILE A 314 -28.29 28.06 22.24
C ILE A 314 -29.31 29.06 21.71
N ASP A 315 -29.38 29.20 20.39
CA ASP A 315 -30.25 30.12 19.68
C ASP A 315 -31.72 29.74 19.87
N GLN A 316 -32.58 30.73 20.12
CA GLN A 316 -34.03 30.50 20.27
C GLN A 316 -34.65 29.88 19.02
N SER A 317 -34.16 30.25 17.83
CA SER A 317 -34.64 29.67 16.56
C SER A 317 -34.44 28.15 16.49
N PHE A 318 -33.37 27.62 17.09
CA PHE A 318 -33.16 26.18 17.17
C PHE A 318 -34.15 25.52 18.14
N LEU A 319 -34.44 26.16 19.28
CA LEU A 319 -35.39 25.65 20.27
C LEU A 319 -36.84 25.66 19.76
N ASP A 320 -37.18 26.60 18.88
CA ASP A 320 -38.50 26.73 18.27
C ASP A 320 -38.77 25.64 17.22
N GLU A 321 -37.72 25.04 16.64
CA GLU A 321 -37.83 23.91 15.70
C GLU A 321 -38.04 22.56 16.39
N ILE A 322 -37.70 22.47 17.69
CA ILE A 322 -37.90 21.26 18.49
C ILE A 322 -39.36 21.20 18.96
N PRO A 323 -40.09 20.08 18.74
CA PRO A 323 -41.45 19.94 19.23
C PRO A 323 -41.56 20.25 20.73
N SER A 324 -42.44 21.19 21.08
CA SER A 324 -42.64 21.65 22.46
C SER A 324 -43.48 20.71 23.31
N GLU A 325 -44.18 19.75 22.70
CA GLU A 325 -45.03 18.77 23.37
C GLU A 325 -44.57 17.34 23.07
N ILE A 326 -44.34 16.57 24.12
CA ILE A 326 -44.12 15.12 24.05
C ILE A 326 -45.13 14.44 24.96
N GLU A 327 -45.85 13.45 24.42
CA GLU A 327 -46.91 12.73 25.15
C GLU A 327 -48.00 13.62 25.79
N GLY A 328 -48.15 14.87 25.31
CA GLY A 328 -49.14 15.84 25.79
C GLY A 328 -48.68 16.72 26.95
N GLU A 329 -47.39 16.72 27.29
CA GLU A 329 -46.78 17.63 28.28
C GLU A 329 -45.83 18.64 27.60
N GLU A 330 -45.88 19.90 28.05
CA GLU A 330 -45.02 20.98 27.56
C GLU A 330 -43.61 20.86 28.16
N GLU A 331 -42.59 20.73 27.31
CA GLU A 331 -41.20 20.52 27.70
C GLU A 331 -40.47 21.87 27.85
N SER A 332 -39.80 22.10 29.00
CA SER A 332 -38.95 23.28 29.20
C SER A 332 -37.75 23.27 28.24
N ASP A 333 -37.21 24.44 27.89
CA ASP A 333 -36.07 24.53 26.98
C ASP A 333 -34.85 23.74 27.49
N GLU A 334 -34.59 23.73 28.80
CA GLU A 334 -33.52 22.90 29.38
C GLU A 334 -33.74 21.40 29.15
N ALA A 335 -35.00 20.94 29.13
CA ALA A 335 -35.35 19.54 28.90
C ALA A 335 -35.24 19.19 27.41
N LYS A 336 -35.65 20.09 26.51
CA LYS A 336 -35.42 19.96 25.06
C LYS A 336 -33.93 19.80 24.74
N ILE A 337 -33.09 20.66 25.32
CA ILE A 337 -31.63 20.63 25.14
C ILE A 337 -31.06 19.31 25.65
N ALA A 338 -31.41 18.89 26.87
CA ALA A 338 -30.95 17.64 27.45
C ALA A 338 -31.38 16.40 26.65
N ARG A 339 -32.48 16.47 25.89
CA ARG A 339 -32.96 15.38 25.05
C ARG A 339 -32.31 15.36 23.67
N VAL A 340 -32.20 16.51 23.02
CA VAL A 340 -31.80 16.61 21.60
C VAL A 340 -30.29 16.77 21.45
N ILE A 341 -29.64 17.56 22.31
CA ILE A 341 -28.20 17.84 22.27
C ILE A 341 -27.54 17.70 23.67
N PRO A 342 -27.68 16.53 24.34
CA PRO A 342 -27.13 16.31 25.68
C PRO A 342 -25.60 16.50 25.77
N ASN A 343 -24.89 16.42 24.64
CA ASN A 343 -23.43 16.46 24.58
C ASN A 343 -22.89 17.80 24.03
N PHE A 344 -23.70 18.86 23.97
CA PHE A 344 -23.32 20.13 23.33
C PHE A 344 -21.99 20.73 23.84
N ASP A 345 -21.85 20.93 25.15
CA ASP A 345 -20.60 21.46 25.75
C ASP A 345 -19.40 20.56 25.45
N LYS A 346 -19.63 19.25 25.47
CA LYS A 346 -18.61 18.25 25.18
C LYS A 346 -18.21 18.27 23.71
N ALA A 347 -19.15 18.51 22.79
CA ALA A 347 -18.90 18.70 21.36
C ALA A 347 -18.07 19.98 21.11
N ILE A 348 -18.33 21.08 21.82
CA ILE A 348 -17.51 22.30 21.74
C ILE A 348 -16.06 22.00 22.14
N ALA A 349 -15.86 21.33 23.27
CA ALA A 349 -14.54 20.95 23.77
C ALA A 349 -13.84 19.95 22.82
N ALA A 350 -14.58 18.99 22.27
CA ALA A 350 -14.09 18.04 21.28
C ALA A 350 -13.62 18.74 20.01
N ARG A 351 -14.41 19.67 19.46
CA ARG A 351 -14.04 20.48 18.27
C ARG A 351 -12.76 21.27 18.52
N ALA A 352 -12.68 21.91 19.68
CA ALA A 352 -11.52 22.70 20.09
C ALA A 352 -10.25 21.84 20.22
N SER A 353 -10.37 20.59 20.66
CA SER A 353 -9.20 19.70 20.85
C SER A 353 -8.54 19.24 19.53
N ILE A 354 -9.31 19.10 18.45
CA ILE A 354 -8.79 18.70 17.13
C ILE A 354 -8.40 19.90 16.26
N ALA A 355 -9.02 21.07 16.47
CA ALA A 355 -8.78 22.26 15.66
C ALA A 355 -7.28 22.60 15.45
N PRO A 356 -6.36 22.45 16.44
CA PRO A 356 -4.94 22.72 16.23
C PRO A 356 -4.26 21.83 15.18
N TYR A 357 -4.76 20.61 14.95
CA TYR A 357 -4.21 19.71 13.92
C TYR A 357 -4.61 20.16 12.51
N LEU A 358 -5.75 20.85 12.36
CA LEU A 358 -6.27 21.36 11.09
C LEU A 358 -5.58 22.67 10.66
N THR A 359 -4.25 22.61 10.56
CA THR A 359 -3.39 23.70 10.07
C THR A 359 -3.76 24.12 8.64
N ASP A 360 -3.42 25.35 8.27
CA ASP A 360 -3.69 25.87 6.92
C ASP A 360 -2.98 25.02 5.85
N ASP A 361 -1.72 24.63 6.07
CA ASP A 361 -0.98 23.70 5.20
C ASP A 361 -1.74 22.37 4.99
N LEU A 362 -2.33 21.82 6.06
CA LEU A 362 -3.08 20.56 5.95
C LEU A 362 -4.42 20.76 5.22
N LYS A 363 -5.13 21.86 5.50
CA LYS A 363 -6.36 22.24 4.81
C LYS A 363 -6.13 22.43 3.32
N ASP A 364 -5.07 23.13 2.95
CA ASP A 364 -4.66 23.34 1.57
C ASP A 364 -4.30 22.01 0.90
N SER A 365 -3.54 21.16 1.60
CA SER A 365 -3.14 19.84 1.12
C SER A 365 -4.34 18.93 0.82
N TYR A 366 -5.40 19.02 1.63
CA TYR A 366 -6.62 18.20 1.51
C TYR A 366 -7.80 18.92 0.82
N ASN A 367 -7.55 20.05 0.15
CA ASN A 367 -8.59 20.84 -0.55
C ASN A 367 -9.85 21.03 0.32
N PHE A 368 -9.63 21.51 1.55
CA PHE A 368 -10.66 21.71 2.55
C PHE A 368 -11.70 22.72 2.08
N ARG A 369 -12.98 22.36 2.19
CA ARG A 369 -14.14 23.21 1.88
C ARG A 369 -15.16 23.11 2.99
N LEU A 370 -15.58 24.26 3.51
CA LEU A 370 -16.67 24.37 4.46
C LEU A 370 -18.00 24.45 3.71
N ASN A 371 -18.96 23.63 4.10
CA ASN A 371 -20.32 23.65 3.56
C ASN A 371 -21.18 24.66 4.34
N LEU A 372 -22.33 25.03 3.75
CA LEU A 372 -23.25 26.00 4.36
C LEU A 372 -23.84 25.53 5.70
N ASP A 373 -23.99 24.23 5.88
CA ASP A 373 -24.46 23.62 7.14
C ASP A 373 -23.35 23.54 8.21
N GLY A 374 -22.12 23.94 7.89
CA GLY A 374 -20.97 23.81 8.79
C GLY A 374 -20.24 22.47 8.71
N SER A 375 -20.72 21.51 7.91
CA SER A 375 -19.96 20.28 7.60
C SER A 375 -18.80 20.58 6.64
N VAL A 376 -17.93 19.59 6.39
CA VAL A 376 -16.72 19.81 5.57
C VAL A 376 -16.57 18.78 4.47
N ASN A 377 -16.02 19.21 3.35
CA ASN A 377 -15.63 18.38 2.22
C ASN A 377 -14.12 18.49 2.00
N THR A 378 -13.46 17.35 1.79
CA THR A 378 -12.01 17.27 1.53
C THR A 378 -11.72 16.34 0.35
N GLN A 379 -10.58 16.53 -0.29
CA GLN A 379 -10.03 15.65 -1.31
C GLN A 379 -8.60 15.28 -0.93
N ALA A 380 -8.28 13.99 -0.92
CA ALA A 380 -6.96 13.50 -0.52
C ALA A 380 -5.82 14.16 -1.31
N ALA A 381 -4.70 14.40 -0.63
CA ALA A 381 -3.54 15.13 -1.13
C ALA A 381 -2.72 14.41 -2.23
N GLY A 382 -3.24 13.30 -2.76
CA GLY A 382 -2.57 12.42 -3.71
C GLY A 382 -1.93 11.22 -3.04
N ASN A 383 -0.73 10.84 -3.49
CA ASN A 383 -0.02 9.64 -3.04
C ASN A 383 0.70 9.87 -1.70
N VAL A 384 -0.08 10.20 -0.65
CA VAL A 384 0.40 10.26 0.73
C VAL A 384 0.90 8.88 1.11
N ALA A 385 2.17 8.77 1.48
CA ALA A 385 2.78 7.52 1.87
C ALA A 385 3.34 7.64 3.28
N ASP A 386 3.69 6.50 3.86
CA ASP A 386 4.48 6.45 5.07
C ASP A 386 5.67 5.51 4.85
N THR A 387 6.60 5.48 5.79
CA THR A 387 7.84 4.74 5.64
C THR A 387 7.94 3.55 6.60
N GLN A 388 8.86 2.65 6.28
CA GLN A 388 9.35 1.60 7.17
C GLN A 388 10.82 1.34 6.88
N ASP A 389 11.51 0.78 7.85
CA ASP A 389 12.91 0.38 7.73
C ASP A 389 13.02 -1.14 7.76
N ILE A 390 13.94 -1.70 6.98
CA ILE A 390 14.18 -3.13 6.93
C ILE A 390 15.65 -3.38 7.16
N ARG A 391 15.99 -4.23 8.13
CA ARG A 391 17.38 -4.63 8.40
C ARG A 391 17.53 -6.13 8.24
N ALA A 392 18.49 -6.56 7.44
CA ALA A 392 18.87 -7.95 7.25
C ALA A 392 20.32 -8.15 7.70
N LYS A 393 20.54 -9.04 8.67
CA LYS A 393 21.88 -9.41 9.12
C LYS A 393 22.05 -10.91 8.99
N GLY A 394 23.26 -11.36 8.72
CA GLY A 394 23.49 -12.77 8.57
C GLY A 394 24.93 -13.20 8.46
N PHE A 395 25.07 -14.52 8.42
CA PHE A 395 26.32 -15.23 8.21
C PHE A 395 26.12 -16.30 7.15
N GLU A 396 27.07 -16.42 6.24
CA GLU A 396 27.10 -17.43 5.20
C GLU A 396 28.43 -18.18 5.21
N TRP A 397 28.35 -19.50 5.14
CA TRP A 397 29.50 -20.37 4.96
C TRP A 397 29.34 -21.18 3.68
N GLU A 398 30.31 -21.06 2.78
CA GLU A 398 30.39 -21.83 1.55
C GLU A 398 31.63 -22.73 1.58
N LEU A 399 31.46 -24.01 1.28
CA LEU A 399 32.54 -24.97 1.14
C LEU A 399 32.40 -25.68 -0.20
N THR A 400 33.42 -25.58 -1.04
CA THR A 400 33.57 -26.41 -2.24
C THR A 400 34.80 -27.27 -2.08
N MET A 401 34.67 -28.58 -2.24
CA MET A 401 35.80 -29.50 -2.19
C MET A 401 35.78 -30.55 -3.29
N ASN A 402 36.97 -30.88 -3.77
CA ASN A 402 37.25 -31.95 -4.72
C ASN A 402 38.27 -32.93 -4.11
N PRO A 403 37.85 -33.81 -3.17
CA PRO A 403 38.78 -34.69 -2.46
C PRO A 403 39.60 -35.58 -3.41
N THR A 404 38.99 -36.00 -4.51
CA THR A 404 39.65 -36.70 -5.62
C THR A 404 39.24 -36.09 -6.95
N ARG A 405 39.89 -36.45 -8.06
CA ARG A 405 39.48 -36.04 -9.41
C ARG A 405 38.07 -36.54 -9.80
N SER A 406 37.58 -37.54 -9.07
CA SER A 406 36.30 -38.21 -9.29
C SER A 406 35.20 -37.72 -8.38
N TRP A 407 35.50 -36.98 -7.32
CA TRP A 407 34.53 -36.60 -6.29
C TRP A 407 34.45 -35.09 -6.13
N ARG A 408 33.24 -34.55 -6.25
CA ARG A 408 32.92 -33.14 -6.00
C ARG A 408 31.91 -33.04 -4.88
N VAL A 409 32.11 -32.09 -3.98
CA VAL A 409 31.22 -31.78 -2.87
C VAL A 409 31.08 -30.27 -2.75
N SER A 410 29.86 -29.81 -2.48
CA SER A 410 29.53 -28.43 -2.14
C SER A 410 28.61 -28.40 -0.93
N LEU A 411 28.86 -27.48 -0.01
CA LEU A 411 28.04 -27.19 1.16
C LEU A 411 27.86 -25.67 1.27
N ASN A 412 26.63 -25.23 1.47
CA ASN A 412 26.27 -23.85 1.76
C ASN A 412 25.43 -23.83 3.04
N PHE A 413 25.82 -23.01 4.00
CA PHE A 413 25.08 -22.73 5.23
C PHE A 413 24.79 -21.23 5.31
N ALA A 414 23.58 -20.88 5.71
CA ALA A 414 23.18 -19.49 5.94
C ALA A 414 22.40 -19.37 7.28
N ASP A 415 22.77 -18.37 8.08
CA ASP A 415 21.98 -17.81 9.18
C ASP A 415 21.53 -16.42 8.74
N THR A 416 20.23 -16.20 8.55
CA THR A 416 19.67 -14.92 8.11
C THR A 416 18.54 -14.49 9.01
N GLU A 417 18.60 -13.25 9.47
CA GLU A 417 17.51 -12.60 10.19
C GLU A 417 17.18 -11.27 9.53
N THR A 418 15.93 -11.10 9.09
CA THR A 418 15.41 -9.84 8.55
C THR A 418 14.31 -9.31 9.45
N VAL A 419 14.43 -8.05 9.87
CA VAL A 419 13.51 -7.38 10.78
C VAL A 419 13.04 -6.08 10.17
N THR A 420 11.74 -5.81 10.23
CA THR A 420 11.15 -4.51 9.88
C THR A 420 11.03 -3.65 11.13
N THR A 421 11.46 -2.39 11.08
CA THR A 421 11.39 -1.42 12.18
C THR A 421 10.77 -0.09 11.70
N ASN A 422 10.41 0.81 12.62
CA ASN A 422 9.96 2.17 12.29
C ASN A 422 8.82 2.18 11.26
N VAL A 423 7.84 1.30 11.43
CA VAL A 423 6.68 1.18 10.54
C VAL A 423 5.73 2.34 10.80
N GLY A 424 5.39 3.06 9.73
CA GLY A 424 4.39 4.11 9.73
C GLY A 424 4.64 5.25 10.74
N PRO A 425 5.81 5.92 10.74
CA PRO A 425 6.10 7.01 11.68
C PRO A 425 5.13 8.19 11.54
N GLY A 426 4.70 8.54 10.32
CA GLY A 426 3.72 9.61 10.09
C GLY A 426 2.36 9.30 10.70
N MET A 427 1.88 8.07 10.51
CA MET A 427 0.65 7.58 11.11
C MET A 427 0.78 7.46 12.63
N THR A 428 1.90 6.94 13.14
CA THR A 428 2.17 6.84 14.59
C THR A 428 2.08 8.22 15.24
N LYS A 429 2.65 9.25 14.57
CA LYS A 429 2.56 10.64 15.02
C LYS A 429 1.12 11.14 15.04
N LEU A 430 0.33 10.90 13.98
CA LEU A 430 -1.08 11.25 13.91
C LEU A 430 -1.90 10.65 15.07
N PHE A 431 -1.65 9.39 15.44
CA PHE A 431 -2.33 8.78 16.58
C PHE A 431 -1.92 9.41 17.90
N ASN A 432 -0.61 9.49 18.16
CA ASN A 432 -0.10 9.93 19.46
C ASN A 432 -0.39 11.41 19.73
N GLU A 433 -0.36 12.25 18.69
CA GLU A 433 -0.53 13.70 18.84
C GLU A 433 -1.98 14.17 18.66
N THR A 434 -2.83 13.40 17.97
CA THR A 434 -4.21 13.83 17.64
C THR A 434 -5.25 12.85 18.15
N TRP A 435 -5.30 11.61 17.61
CA TRP A 435 -6.43 10.71 17.89
C TRP A 435 -6.45 10.17 19.32
N LEU A 436 -5.34 9.67 19.85
CA LEU A 436 -5.33 9.04 21.19
C LEU A 436 -5.72 10.04 22.30
N PRO A 437 -5.16 11.28 22.36
CA PRO A 437 -5.58 12.26 23.34
C PRO A 437 -7.06 12.66 23.19
N HIS A 438 -7.54 12.78 21.94
CA HIS A 438 -8.92 13.14 21.66
C HIS A 438 -9.91 12.04 22.09
N LEU A 439 -9.64 10.80 21.68
CA LEU A 439 -10.48 9.64 21.98
C LEU A 439 -10.57 9.35 23.48
N ALA A 440 -9.51 9.63 24.25
CA ALA A 440 -9.52 9.45 25.69
C ALA A 440 -10.57 10.33 26.40
N LEU A 441 -10.94 11.48 25.83
CA LEU A 441 -11.88 12.44 26.43
C LEU A 441 -13.25 12.47 25.73
N TYR A 442 -13.26 12.25 24.41
CA TYR A 442 -14.43 12.48 23.55
C TYR A 442 -14.78 11.26 22.69
N GLY A 443 -14.11 10.12 22.90
CA GLY A 443 -14.32 8.91 22.11
C GLY A 443 -15.72 8.32 22.21
N ASP A 444 -16.47 8.66 23.26
CA ASP A 444 -17.86 8.23 23.52
C ASP A 444 -18.93 9.07 22.80
N LEU A 445 -18.56 10.17 22.14
CA LEU A 445 -19.49 10.95 21.32
C LEU A 445 -19.94 10.17 20.08
N ASP A 446 -21.20 10.35 19.67
CA ASP A 446 -21.70 9.78 18.40
C ASP A 446 -20.88 10.31 17.22
N TRP A 447 -20.53 9.45 16.27
CA TRP A 447 -19.73 9.86 15.13
C TRP A 447 -20.47 10.81 14.17
N ASN A 448 -21.76 10.55 13.92
CA ASN A 448 -22.55 11.27 12.93
C ASN A 448 -23.28 12.46 13.55
N ASN A 449 -23.66 12.40 14.83
CA ASN A 449 -24.34 13.48 15.55
C ASN A 449 -23.67 13.76 16.92
N PRO A 450 -22.42 14.27 16.98
CA PRO A 450 -21.66 14.40 18.21
C PRO A 450 -22.32 15.21 19.33
N ALA A 451 -23.15 16.20 19.03
CA ALA A 451 -23.86 16.96 20.07
C ALA A 451 -25.07 16.21 20.63
N GLY A 452 -25.64 15.29 19.83
CA GLY A 452 -26.85 14.54 20.16
C GLY A 452 -26.61 13.29 21.01
N PRO A 453 -27.70 12.54 21.29
CA PRO A 453 -27.59 11.23 21.94
C PRO A 453 -26.88 10.22 21.03
N VAL A 454 -26.15 9.28 21.65
CA VAL A 454 -25.47 8.20 20.93
C VAL A 454 -26.51 7.22 20.38
N THR A 455 -26.61 7.14 19.05
CA THR A 455 -27.56 6.28 18.34
C THR A 455 -26.88 5.37 17.32
N GLY A 456 -25.65 5.68 16.92
CA GLY A 456 -24.79 4.85 16.08
C GLY A 456 -23.45 4.53 16.73
N ASN A 457 -22.42 4.36 15.90
CA ASN A 457 -21.06 4.18 16.37
C ASN A 457 -20.57 5.43 17.10
N THR A 458 -19.92 5.21 18.23
CA THR A 458 -19.12 6.23 18.89
C THR A 458 -17.90 6.61 18.05
N THR A 459 -17.30 7.74 18.35
CA THR A 459 -16.09 8.24 17.68
C THR A 459 -14.93 7.25 17.83
N ALA A 460 -14.77 6.64 19.01
CA ALA A 460 -13.77 5.62 19.26
C ALA A 460 -14.01 4.36 18.43
N GLU A 461 -15.25 3.85 18.37
CA GLU A 461 -15.59 2.69 17.53
C GLU A 461 -15.31 2.98 16.05
N GLN A 462 -15.72 4.16 15.58
CA GLN A 462 -15.56 4.52 14.18
C GLN A 462 -14.08 4.66 13.77
N VAL A 463 -13.23 5.27 14.60
CA VAL A 463 -11.79 5.38 14.35
C VAL A 463 -11.11 4.00 14.45
N ASN A 464 -11.50 3.16 15.40
CA ASN A 464 -10.89 1.84 15.58
C ASN A 464 -11.11 0.90 14.36
N ILE A 465 -12.23 1.05 13.64
CA ILE A 465 -12.55 0.20 12.48
C ILE A 465 -11.51 0.35 11.35
N ASP A 466 -10.96 1.54 11.11
CA ASP A 466 -10.13 1.75 9.89
C ASP A 466 -8.66 1.56 10.14
N VAL A 467 -8.26 1.69 11.40
CA VAL A 467 -6.86 1.75 11.79
C VAL A 467 -6.31 0.35 12.03
N LEU A 468 -7.15 -0.68 11.93
CA LEU A 468 -6.78 -2.08 12.05
C LEU A 468 -5.65 -2.46 11.09
N GLU A 469 -5.71 -2.03 9.82
CA GLU A 469 -4.63 -2.30 8.86
C GLU A 469 -3.29 -1.68 9.31
N PHE A 470 -3.33 -0.44 9.81
CA PHE A 470 -2.14 0.21 10.37
C PHE A 470 -1.63 -0.53 11.61
N LEU A 471 -2.51 -0.87 12.55
CA LEU A 471 -2.15 -1.60 13.77
C LEU A 471 -1.58 -2.99 13.47
N GLU A 472 -2.10 -3.69 12.46
CA GLU A 472 -1.58 -4.98 12.01
C GLU A 472 -0.16 -4.86 11.43
N GLN A 473 0.11 -3.83 10.61
CA GLN A 473 1.44 -3.56 10.07
C GLN A 473 2.40 -3.07 11.16
N LYS A 474 1.97 -2.13 11.99
CA LYS A 474 2.73 -1.59 13.12
C LYS A 474 3.09 -2.67 14.12
N ALA A 475 2.18 -3.62 14.33
CA ALA A 475 2.44 -4.78 15.14
C ALA A 475 3.63 -5.60 14.63
N GLN A 476 3.84 -5.74 13.32
CA GLN A 476 4.98 -6.48 12.76
C GLN A 476 6.33 -5.83 13.03
N GLU A 477 6.36 -4.61 13.56
CA GLU A 477 7.58 -3.92 13.91
C GLU A 477 8.40 -4.70 14.95
N GLY A 478 9.71 -4.78 14.72
CA GLY A 478 10.66 -5.48 15.58
C GLY A 478 10.63 -7.00 15.44
N ARG A 479 9.87 -7.55 14.48
CA ARG A 479 9.73 -9.00 14.27
C ARG A 479 10.58 -9.50 13.11
N PRO A 480 11.13 -10.72 13.21
CA PRO A 480 11.62 -11.43 12.05
C PRO A 480 10.51 -11.62 11.00
N THR A 481 10.85 -11.39 9.73
CA THR A 481 9.90 -11.54 8.61
C THR A 481 9.26 -12.93 8.62
N LEU A 482 7.93 -12.96 8.47
CA LEU A 482 7.17 -14.21 8.30
C LEU A 482 7.70 -14.98 7.09
N GLU A 483 7.60 -16.31 7.14
CA GLU A 483 8.05 -17.21 6.05
C GLU A 483 9.57 -17.29 5.85
N GLN A 484 10.37 -16.44 6.50
CA GLN A 484 11.82 -16.55 6.47
C GLN A 484 12.30 -17.66 7.41
N ARG A 485 12.89 -18.72 6.84
CA ARG A 485 13.61 -19.75 7.61
C ARG A 485 15.02 -19.27 7.90
N ARG A 486 15.31 -19.05 9.17
CA ARG A 486 16.56 -18.47 9.66
C ARG A 486 17.79 -19.27 9.24
N TYR A 487 17.80 -20.57 9.49
CA TYR A 487 18.90 -21.44 9.14
C TYR A 487 18.59 -22.24 7.88
N ARG A 488 19.53 -22.27 6.93
CA ARG A 488 19.44 -23.06 5.71
C ARG A 488 20.76 -23.79 5.47
N VAL A 489 20.68 -25.07 5.14
CA VAL A 489 21.82 -25.92 4.76
C VAL A 489 21.53 -26.55 3.41
N ASN A 490 22.42 -26.36 2.44
CA ASN A 490 22.38 -27.02 1.14
C ASN A 490 23.66 -27.82 0.94
N PHE A 491 23.53 -29.13 0.76
CA PHE A 491 24.63 -30.03 0.50
C PHE A 491 24.44 -30.72 -0.85
N VAL A 492 25.48 -30.76 -1.68
CA VAL A 492 25.48 -31.45 -2.98
C VAL A 492 26.76 -32.24 -3.14
N THR A 493 26.66 -33.48 -3.57
CA THR A 493 27.80 -34.36 -3.81
C THR A 493 27.63 -35.13 -5.11
N ASN A 494 28.73 -35.37 -5.82
CA ASN A 494 28.75 -36.22 -7.00
C ASN A 494 30.08 -36.94 -7.13
N TYR A 495 30.01 -38.26 -7.25
CA TYR A 495 31.13 -39.16 -7.49
C TYR A 495 31.03 -39.78 -8.89
N ARG A 496 32.10 -39.71 -9.67
CA ARG A 496 32.21 -40.33 -11.00
C ARG A 496 33.30 -41.39 -10.99
N PHE A 497 32.92 -42.62 -11.34
CA PHE A 497 33.86 -43.71 -11.52
C PHE A 497 34.71 -43.46 -12.77
N ALA A 498 36.02 -43.22 -12.57
CA ALA A 498 36.96 -42.92 -13.65
C ALA A 498 37.59 -44.16 -14.27
N GLU A 499 37.63 -45.28 -13.54
CA GLU A 499 38.32 -46.52 -13.89
C GLU A 499 37.50 -47.74 -13.46
N GLY A 500 37.86 -48.93 -13.96
CA GLY A 500 37.20 -50.19 -13.62
C GLY A 500 35.87 -50.42 -14.33
N PHE A 501 35.09 -51.40 -13.85
CA PHE A 501 33.86 -51.86 -14.51
C PHE A 501 32.75 -50.80 -14.56
N LEU A 502 32.75 -49.85 -13.62
CA LEU A 502 31.80 -48.73 -13.56
C LEU A 502 32.29 -47.48 -14.28
N GLN A 503 33.42 -47.54 -15.01
CA GLN A 503 33.96 -46.37 -15.69
C GLN A 503 32.88 -45.65 -16.52
N GLY A 504 32.72 -44.35 -16.27
CA GLY A 504 31.71 -43.52 -16.92
C GLY A 504 30.41 -43.38 -16.13
N PHE A 505 30.16 -44.22 -15.11
CA PHE A 505 29.04 -44.08 -14.19
C PHE A 505 29.28 -42.96 -13.18
N SER A 506 28.22 -42.30 -12.74
CA SER A 506 28.23 -41.31 -11.67
C SER A 506 27.03 -41.48 -10.75
N VAL A 507 27.29 -41.29 -9.46
CA VAL A 507 26.27 -41.24 -8.41
C VAL A 507 26.43 -39.91 -7.70
N GLY A 508 25.33 -39.19 -7.55
CA GLY A 508 25.29 -37.95 -6.79
C GLY A 508 24.01 -37.84 -5.98
N GLY A 509 23.99 -36.85 -5.10
CA GLY A 509 22.82 -36.53 -4.31
C GLY A 509 22.86 -35.10 -3.82
N ALA A 510 21.71 -34.62 -3.37
CA ALA A 510 21.59 -33.34 -2.71
C ALA A 510 20.76 -33.50 -1.44
N ALA A 511 21.08 -32.75 -0.40
CA ALA A 511 20.30 -32.63 0.81
C ALA A 511 20.09 -31.15 1.11
N ARG A 512 18.84 -30.76 1.41
CA ARG A 512 18.48 -29.39 1.76
C ARG A 512 17.69 -29.42 3.05
N TRP A 513 18.17 -28.72 4.06
CA TRP A 513 17.50 -28.56 5.33
C TRP A 513 17.24 -27.08 5.59
N GLN A 514 16.08 -26.77 6.16
CA GLN A 514 15.69 -25.42 6.54
C GLN A 514 14.99 -25.47 7.91
N SER A 515 15.45 -24.64 8.86
CA SER A 515 14.86 -24.55 10.20
C SER A 515 13.40 -24.11 10.17
N HIS A 516 12.69 -24.25 11.29
CA HIS A 516 11.37 -23.64 11.46
C HIS A 516 11.36 -22.13 11.11
N ASN A 517 10.19 -21.61 10.72
CA ASN A 517 9.92 -20.19 10.52
C ASN A 517 8.63 -19.80 11.23
N ALA A 518 8.52 -18.53 11.61
CA ALA A 518 7.25 -17.99 12.07
C ALA A 518 6.24 -17.96 10.91
N VAL A 519 5.02 -18.41 11.18
CA VAL A 519 3.85 -18.39 10.26
C VAL A 519 2.68 -17.58 10.80
N GLY A 520 2.83 -17.00 12.00
CA GLY A 520 1.84 -16.13 12.62
C GLY A 520 2.24 -15.81 14.06
N TYR A 521 1.54 -14.87 14.68
CA TYR A 521 1.76 -14.47 16.07
C TYR A 521 0.42 -14.50 16.81
N PRO A 522 0.34 -15.07 18.03
CA PRO A 522 -0.82 -14.92 18.91
C PRO A 522 -1.08 -13.45 19.24
N LEU A 523 -2.31 -13.09 19.60
CA LEU A 523 -2.65 -11.75 20.08
C LEU A 523 -2.77 -11.73 21.61
N ILE A 524 -2.14 -10.76 22.25
CA ILE A 524 -2.16 -10.49 23.70
C ILE A 524 -2.51 -9.01 23.95
N PRO A 525 -3.28 -8.68 24.99
CA PRO A 525 -3.44 -7.28 25.39
C PRO A 525 -2.12 -6.72 25.91
N ASN A 526 -1.77 -5.48 25.54
CA ASN A 526 -0.66 -4.73 26.13
C ASN A 526 -1.10 -4.01 27.41
N ASP A 527 -0.18 -3.25 28.03
CA ASP A 527 -0.43 -2.50 29.27
C ASP A 527 -1.55 -1.44 29.13
N ASP A 528 -1.81 -0.95 27.92
CA ASP A 528 -2.90 -0.02 27.58
C ASP A 528 -4.18 -0.75 27.12
N ASN A 529 -4.25 -2.07 27.31
CA ASN A 529 -5.34 -2.96 26.89
C ASN A 529 -5.58 -2.99 25.37
N LEU A 530 -4.61 -2.52 24.57
CA LEU A 530 -4.59 -2.67 23.12
C LEU A 530 -4.14 -4.09 22.76
N VAL A 531 -4.88 -4.74 21.87
CA VAL A 531 -4.56 -6.10 21.42
C VAL A 531 -3.37 -6.04 20.45
N ILE A 532 -2.20 -6.51 20.91
CA ILE A 532 -0.95 -6.56 20.15
C ILE A 532 -0.49 -8.02 19.96
N PRO A 533 0.22 -8.38 18.89
CA PRO A 533 0.69 -9.75 18.78
C PRO A 533 1.95 -10.06 19.60
N ASP A 534 1.98 -11.24 20.21
CA ASP A 534 3.07 -11.76 21.04
C ASP A 534 4.28 -12.17 20.19
N ILE A 535 5.28 -11.29 20.15
CA ILE A 535 6.53 -11.47 19.38
C ILE A 535 7.42 -12.57 19.98
N ALA A 536 7.32 -12.77 21.29
CA ALA A 536 8.17 -13.74 21.99
C ALA A 536 7.74 -15.18 21.73
N ASN A 537 6.46 -15.40 21.38
CA ASN A 537 5.88 -16.73 21.21
C ASN A 537 5.13 -16.87 19.86
N PRO A 538 5.82 -16.81 18.71
CA PRO A 538 5.18 -17.01 17.40
C PRO A 538 4.68 -18.45 17.20
N TRP A 539 3.71 -18.60 16.31
CA TRP A 539 3.37 -19.88 15.72
C TRP A 539 4.46 -20.29 14.73
N TYR A 540 5.14 -21.40 14.99
CA TYR A 540 6.16 -21.94 14.10
C TYR A 540 5.61 -23.01 13.15
N ASN A 541 6.16 -23.04 11.94
CA ASN A 541 6.03 -24.18 11.05
C ASN A 541 7.10 -25.24 11.34
N GLU A 542 6.87 -26.47 10.89
CA GLU A 542 7.85 -27.55 11.03
C GLU A 542 9.10 -27.31 10.20
N GLU A 543 10.21 -27.95 10.58
CA GLU A 543 11.43 -27.96 9.78
C GLU A 543 11.24 -28.72 8.47
N VAL A 544 12.00 -28.33 7.43
CA VAL A 544 11.87 -28.94 6.10
C VAL A 544 13.17 -29.61 5.71
N PHE A 545 13.09 -30.89 5.36
CA PHE A 545 14.20 -31.66 4.82
C PHE A 545 13.83 -32.24 3.44
N ASN A 546 14.71 -32.06 2.46
CA ASN A 546 14.56 -32.64 1.12
C ASN A 546 15.87 -33.33 0.71
N ALA A 547 15.76 -34.56 0.22
CA ALA A 547 16.85 -35.34 -0.33
C ALA A 547 16.59 -35.66 -1.81
N ASP A 548 17.61 -35.51 -2.64
CA ASP A 548 17.59 -35.85 -4.05
C ASP A 548 18.69 -36.88 -4.35
N LEU A 549 18.42 -37.77 -5.30
CA LEU A 549 19.41 -38.72 -5.84
C LEU A 549 19.58 -38.48 -7.34
N SER A 550 20.81 -38.66 -7.83
CA SER A 550 21.13 -38.57 -9.24
C SER A 550 22.06 -39.70 -9.65
N PHE A 551 21.77 -40.28 -10.82
CA PHE A 551 22.57 -41.32 -11.44
C PHE A 551 22.87 -40.91 -12.87
N GLY A 552 24.10 -41.10 -13.31
CA GLY A 552 24.52 -40.75 -14.67
C GLY A 552 25.41 -41.83 -15.26
N TYR A 553 25.39 -41.96 -16.58
CA TYR A 553 26.35 -42.80 -17.29
C TYR A 553 26.79 -42.10 -18.57
N ARG A 554 28.10 -41.92 -18.71
CA ARG A 554 28.73 -41.37 -19.90
C ARG A 554 29.61 -42.41 -20.56
N ARG A 555 29.37 -42.67 -21.85
CA ARG A 555 30.18 -43.57 -22.66
C ARG A 555 30.47 -42.97 -24.02
N LYS A 556 31.71 -43.10 -24.46
CA LYS A 556 32.09 -42.87 -25.86
C LYS A 556 31.59 -44.06 -26.68
N LEU A 557 30.66 -43.85 -27.61
CA LEU A 557 30.13 -44.91 -28.47
C LEU A 557 30.97 -45.07 -29.74
N THR A 558 31.44 -43.95 -30.30
CA THR A 558 32.36 -43.90 -31.45
C THR A 558 33.31 -42.70 -31.29
N ASP A 559 34.27 -42.53 -32.20
CA ASP A 559 35.18 -41.38 -32.19
C ASP A 559 34.51 -40.02 -32.37
N LYS A 560 33.27 -40.01 -32.88
CA LYS A 560 32.49 -38.79 -33.10
C LYS A 560 31.27 -38.66 -32.18
N ILE A 561 30.96 -39.69 -31.39
CA ILE A 561 29.74 -39.76 -30.58
C ILE A 561 30.06 -40.07 -29.12
N ASN A 562 29.83 -39.08 -28.26
CA ASN A 562 29.81 -39.22 -26.82
C ASN A 562 28.36 -39.24 -26.34
N TRP A 563 27.95 -40.34 -25.71
CA TRP A 563 26.60 -40.50 -25.17
C TRP A 563 26.59 -40.28 -23.67
N THR A 564 25.54 -39.62 -23.17
CA THR A 564 25.29 -39.43 -21.73
C THR A 564 23.81 -39.66 -21.46
N ILE A 565 23.51 -40.42 -20.41
CA ILE A 565 22.16 -40.56 -19.84
C ILE A 565 22.21 -40.17 -18.37
N GLN A 566 21.15 -39.53 -17.87
CA GLN A 566 21.04 -39.10 -16.48
C GLN A 566 19.60 -39.33 -15.97
N LEU A 567 19.49 -39.85 -14.75
CA LEU A 567 18.27 -39.99 -13.98
C LEU A 567 18.40 -39.11 -12.72
N ASN A 568 17.40 -38.28 -12.45
CA ASN A 568 17.31 -37.48 -11.23
C ASN A 568 16.00 -37.80 -10.52
N LEU A 569 16.08 -38.16 -9.25
CA LEU A 569 14.96 -38.42 -8.36
C LEU A 569 14.96 -37.32 -7.31
N ARG A 570 13.88 -36.55 -7.22
CA ARG A 570 13.75 -35.44 -6.28
C ARG A 570 12.89 -35.82 -5.10
N ASN A 571 13.18 -35.23 -3.94
CA ASN A 571 12.39 -35.40 -2.72
C ASN A 571 12.15 -36.88 -2.34
N VAL A 572 13.21 -37.69 -2.41
CA VAL A 572 13.11 -39.15 -2.23
C VAL A 572 12.74 -39.57 -0.81
N ASN A 573 12.89 -38.67 0.17
CA ASN A 573 12.48 -38.88 1.55
C ASN A 573 10.96 -38.73 1.78
N ASN A 574 10.23 -38.15 0.83
CA ASN A 574 8.78 -37.89 0.94
C ASN A 574 7.98 -38.59 -0.17
N LEU A 575 8.46 -39.73 -0.69
CA LEU A 575 7.79 -40.45 -1.78
C LEU A 575 6.36 -40.89 -1.44
N ASP A 576 6.07 -41.11 -0.15
CA ASP A 576 4.78 -41.58 0.36
C ASP A 576 4.04 -40.53 1.22
N SER A 577 4.49 -39.27 1.24
CA SER A 577 3.90 -38.20 2.07
C SER A 577 2.83 -37.41 1.31
N ASP A 578 1.71 -37.12 1.98
CA ASP A 578 0.62 -36.24 1.53
C ASP A 578 0.56 -34.93 2.33
N GLU A 579 1.59 -34.62 3.13
CA GLU A 579 1.62 -33.47 4.02
C GLU A 579 1.70 -32.14 3.26
N LEU A 580 0.93 -31.15 3.74
CA LEU A 580 0.91 -29.79 3.20
C LEU A 580 1.67 -28.85 4.13
N SER A 581 2.57 -28.03 3.57
CA SER A 581 3.26 -27.00 4.35
C SER A 581 2.31 -25.84 4.65
N THR A 582 2.16 -25.50 5.93
CA THR A 582 1.42 -24.32 6.35
C THR A 582 2.19 -23.05 6.00
N VAL A 583 1.57 -22.13 5.25
CA VAL A 583 2.20 -20.84 4.88
C VAL A 583 1.84 -19.75 5.88
N ARG A 584 0.64 -19.80 6.47
CA ARG A 584 0.15 -18.80 7.42
C ARG A 584 -0.71 -19.46 8.50
N ARG A 585 -0.72 -18.88 9.71
CA ARG A 585 -1.70 -19.15 10.76
C ARG A 585 -2.35 -17.86 11.22
N GLN A 586 -3.64 -17.93 11.49
CA GLN A 586 -4.42 -16.88 12.13
C GLN A 586 -3.92 -16.64 13.57
N PRO A 587 -4.22 -15.48 14.19
CA PRO A 587 -3.89 -15.20 15.59
C PRO A 587 -4.29 -16.31 16.58
N ASN A 588 -5.42 -16.96 16.33
CA ASN A 588 -5.93 -18.07 17.14
C ASN A 588 -5.28 -19.44 16.83
N GLY A 589 -4.22 -19.47 16.00
CA GLY A 589 -3.44 -20.66 15.67
C GLY A 589 -4.04 -21.55 14.57
N ARG A 590 -5.21 -21.21 14.01
CA ARG A 590 -5.80 -21.94 12.87
C ARG A 590 -5.03 -21.66 11.58
N VAL A 591 -4.85 -22.67 10.75
CA VAL A 591 -4.24 -22.58 9.41
C VAL A 591 -5.17 -21.86 8.46
#